data_AF-A0AAQ6I9E2-F1
#
_entry.id   AF-A0AAQ6I9E2-F1
#
_cell.length_a   1.000
_cell.length_b   1.000
_cell.length_c   1.000
_cell.angle_alpha   90.00
_cell.angle_beta   90.00
_cell.angle_gamma   90.00
#
_symmetry.space_group_name_H-M   'P 1'
#
loop_
_entity.id
_entity.type
_entity.pdbx_description
1 polymer ?
#
loop_
_entity_poly.entity_id
_entity_poly.type
_entity_poly.pdbx_seq_one_letter_code
_entity_poly.pdbx_strand_id
1 'polypeptide(L)'
;MLLTVHMSPVEMELLPLLCLCLLTVSGTTFADGNNLQIVKVTEGSDATLPCSTSTEEDVTSKRIEWRKDGQKEVFLYEGELLLSGQDQQFTGRVSLYTSELQHGNASIEIKNTELFDSGDYTCEIGKLQTNQSFPIQLLVVPLIIKVKEGNSVILPCSPRSKKDIKEDHFEWKKDGHMDVLLYEGTELGIRDDQFHGRVSLFKDQLKNGNASIKINNTKEADSGNYTCEFPDRNETLHILLVVGEYFDKTADCL
;
A
#
# COMPACT_ATOMS: atom_id res chain seq x y z
N MET A 1 -78.89 2.70 30.13
CA MET A 1 -78.15 1.42 30.03
C MET A 1 -76.85 1.72 29.31
N LEU A 2 -75.75 1.88 30.05
CA LEU A 2 -74.41 1.91 29.47
C LEU A 2 -73.99 0.46 29.19
N LEU A 3 -73.71 0.16 27.93
CA LEU A 3 -73.11 -1.11 27.51
C LEU A 3 -71.59 -1.02 27.71
N THR A 4 -71.08 -1.74 28.70
CA THR A 4 -69.66 -1.99 28.87
C THR A 4 -69.19 -2.93 27.76
N VAL A 5 -68.32 -2.46 26.87
CA VAL A 5 -67.67 -3.32 25.87
C VAL A 5 -66.59 -4.12 26.60
N HIS A 6 -66.78 -5.43 26.70
CA HIS A 6 -65.81 -6.34 27.29
C HIS A 6 -64.87 -6.81 26.16
N MET A 7 -63.65 -6.27 26.14
CA MET A 7 -62.59 -6.70 25.22
C MET A 7 -61.79 -7.86 25.85
N SER A 8 -61.35 -8.79 25.01
CA SER A 8 -60.63 -10.00 25.44
C SER A 8 -59.16 -9.70 25.78
N PRO A 9 -58.46 -10.53 26.58
CA PRO A 9 -57.07 -10.28 26.99
C PRO A 9 -56.07 -10.19 25.82
N VAL A 10 -56.46 -10.70 24.65
CA VAL A 10 -55.62 -10.74 23.44
C VAL A 10 -55.68 -9.42 22.65
N GLU A 11 -56.73 -8.62 22.83
CA GLU A 11 -56.90 -7.32 22.14
C GLU A 11 -56.13 -6.18 22.84
N MET A 12 -55.64 -6.40 24.06
CA MET A 12 -54.87 -5.42 24.83
C MET A 12 -53.36 -5.46 24.54
N GLU A 13 -52.89 -6.48 23.80
CA GLU A 13 -51.49 -6.68 23.40
C GLU A 13 -51.18 -6.09 22.00
N LEU A 14 -52.19 -5.64 21.26
CA LEU A 14 -52.02 -5.10 19.89
C LEU A 14 -51.98 -3.56 19.82
N LEU A 15 -52.36 -2.86 20.90
CA LEU A 15 -52.25 -1.39 20.97
C LEU A 15 -50.82 -0.82 21.06
N PRO A 16 -49.78 -1.50 21.63
CA PRO A 16 -48.42 -0.98 21.61
C PRO A 16 -47.76 -1.15 20.23
N LEU A 17 -48.23 -2.10 19.42
CA LEU A 17 -47.65 -2.42 18.10
C LEU A 17 -48.00 -1.36 17.04
N LEU A 18 -49.15 -0.68 17.16
CA LEU A 18 -49.51 0.40 16.23
C LEU A 18 -48.70 1.70 16.46
N CYS A 19 -48.11 1.86 17.65
CA CYS A 19 -47.32 3.05 18.00
C CYS A 19 -45.84 2.91 17.62
N LEU A 20 -45.36 1.69 17.32
CA LEU A 20 -43.98 1.45 16.89
C LEU A 20 -43.71 1.74 15.40
N CYS A 21 -44.75 2.00 14.59
CA CYS A 21 -44.58 2.28 13.16
C CYS A 21 -44.50 3.78 12.81
N LEU A 22 -44.59 4.70 13.78
CA LEU A 22 -44.62 6.16 13.54
C LEU A 22 -43.45 6.95 14.13
N LEU A 23 -42.43 6.27 14.68
CA LEU A 23 -41.14 6.84 15.06
C LEU A 23 -40.08 5.81 14.59
N THR A 24 -39.43 5.91 13.44
CA THR A 24 -38.68 7.06 12.94
C THR A 24 -38.64 7.02 11.41
N VAL A 25 -39.20 8.05 10.77
CA VAL A 25 -38.62 8.56 9.51
C VAL A 25 -37.29 9.17 9.91
N SER A 26 -36.27 8.32 10.08
CA SER A 26 -34.89 8.80 10.11
C SER A 26 -34.57 9.15 8.68
N GLY A 27 -34.53 10.45 8.42
CA GLY A 27 -34.26 10.99 7.09
C GLY A 27 -33.07 10.29 6.45
N THR A 28 -33.14 10.12 5.14
CA THR A 28 -31.94 9.95 4.33
C THR A 28 -31.04 11.13 4.67
N THR A 29 -30.07 10.90 5.54
CA THR A 29 -28.92 11.78 5.62
C THR A 29 -28.28 11.66 4.24
N PHE A 30 -28.39 12.70 3.43
CA PHE A 30 -27.39 12.96 2.40
C PHE A 30 -26.08 13.17 3.17
N ALA A 31 -25.43 12.05 3.50
CA ALA A 31 -24.03 12.07 3.87
C ALA A 31 -23.31 12.45 2.59
N ASP A 32 -22.87 13.71 2.52
CA ASP A 32 -21.93 14.17 1.52
C ASP A 32 -20.65 13.36 1.74
N GLY A 33 -20.50 12.34 0.91
CA GLY A 33 -19.68 11.17 1.17
C GLY A 33 -18.22 11.40 0.79
N ASN A 34 -17.45 12.01 1.67
CA ASN A 34 -16.00 11.85 1.66
C ASN A 34 -15.61 10.62 2.48
N ASN A 35 -15.91 9.45 1.92
CA ASN A 35 -15.49 8.19 2.50
C ASN A 35 -13.97 8.05 2.34
N LEU A 36 -13.24 7.91 3.45
CA LEU A 36 -11.80 7.65 3.43
C LEU A 36 -11.54 6.35 2.67
N GLN A 37 -10.74 6.43 1.60
CA GLN A 37 -10.36 5.24 0.85
C GLN A 37 -8.98 4.74 1.29
N ILE A 38 -8.88 3.45 1.61
CA ILE A 38 -7.61 2.82 1.99
C ILE A 38 -7.07 2.03 0.80
N VAL A 39 -5.88 2.39 0.33
CA VAL A 39 -5.13 1.68 -0.71
C VAL A 39 -3.98 0.93 -0.03
N LYS A 40 -4.00 -0.40 -0.08
CA LYS A 40 -2.92 -1.23 0.46
C LYS A 40 -2.13 -1.85 -0.70
N VAL A 41 -0.82 -1.64 -0.71
CA VAL A 41 0.11 -2.23 -1.70
C VAL A 41 1.31 -2.85 -1.02
N THR A 42 1.97 -3.77 -1.70
CA THR A 42 3.26 -4.31 -1.26
C THR A 42 4.39 -3.41 -1.75
N GLU A 43 5.39 -3.17 -0.93
CA GLU A 43 6.62 -2.46 -1.28
C GLU A 43 7.19 -2.98 -2.62
N GLY A 44 7.66 -2.07 -3.46
CA GLY A 44 8.12 -2.35 -4.81
C GLY A 44 7.03 -2.40 -5.88
N SER A 45 5.75 -2.44 -5.50
CA SER A 45 4.62 -2.40 -6.44
C SER A 45 4.26 -0.96 -6.83
N ASP A 46 3.47 -0.81 -7.89
CA ASP A 46 2.88 0.48 -8.25
C ASP A 46 1.55 0.65 -7.50
N ALA A 47 1.26 1.86 -7.02
CA ALA A 47 0.02 2.20 -6.34
C ALA A 47 -0.79 3.18 -7.18
N THR A 48 -2.05 2.85 -7.46
CA THR A 48 -3.01 3.82 -8.00
C THR A 48 -3.79 4.45 -6.85
N LEU A 49 -3.64 5.76 -6.67
CA LEU A 49 -4.42 6.53 -5.72
C LEU A 49 -5.66 7.09 -6.43
N PRO A 50 -6.86 6.64 -6.04
CA PRO A 50 -8.10 6.99 -6.72
C PRO A 50 -8.54 8.41 -6.38
N CYS A 51 -8.97 9.14 -7.41
CA CYS A 51 -9.62 10.43 -7.26
C CYS A 51 -10.55 10.67 -8.44
N SER A 52 -11.86 10.52 -8.23
CA SER A 52 -12.85 10.66 -9.30
C SER A 52 -14.06 11.44 -8.82
N THR A 53 -14.51 12.41 -9.62
CA THR A 53 -15.75 13.14 -9.37
C THR A 53 -16.96 12.19 -9.44
N SER A 54 -18.00 12.45 -8.64
CA SER A 54 -19.20 11.62 -8.64
C SER A 54 -20.09 11.79 -9.88
N THR A 55 -19.87 12.84 -10.67
CA THR A 55 -20.73 13.22 -11.80
C THR A 55 -20.05 13.05 -13.17
N GLU A 56 -18.89 12.38 -13.25
CA GLU A 56 -18.11 12.18 -14.48
C GLU A 56 -17.90 13.48 -15.29
N GLU A 57 -17.73 14.60 -14.60
CA GLU A 57 -17.56 15.90 -15.24
C GLU A 57 -16.14 16.07 -15.80
N ASP A 58 -15.98 16.84 -16.89
CA ASP A 58 -14.66 17.15 -17.44
C ASP A 58 -13.86 18.05 -16.48
N VAL A 59 -12.75 17.52 -15.97
CA VAL A 59 -11.84 18.23 -15.04
C VAL A 59 -10.53 18.68 -15.72
N THR A 60 -10.42 18.56 -17.05
CA THR A 60 -9.21 18.94 -17.82
C THR A 60 -8.85 20.42 -17.62
N SER A 61 -9.84 21.28 -17.41
CA SER A 61 -9.65 22.72 -17.14
C SER A 61 -9.56 23.09 -15.65
N LYS A 62 -9.63 22.11 -14.75
CA LYS A 62 -9.57 22.33 -13.30
C LYS A 62 -8.13 22.18 -12.80
N ARG A 63 -7.83 22.83 -11.68
CA ARG A 63 -6.59 22.59 -10.93
C ARG A 63 -6.75 21.28 -10.18
N ILE A 64 -5.74 20.41 -10.29
CA ILE A 64 -5.69 19.12 -9.59
C ILE A 64 -4.42 19.12 -8.77
N GLU A 65 -4.57 18.96 -7.46
CA GLU A 65 -3.46 18.96 -6.52
C GLU A 65 -3.49 17.70 -5.66
N TRP A 66 -2.33 17.05 -5.57
CA TRP A 66 -2.11 15.94 -4.67
C TRP A 66 -1.10 16.32 -3.60
N ARG A 67 -1.51 16.15 -2.34
CA ARG A 67 -0.67 16.39 -1.16
C ARG A 67 -0.57 15.13 -0.32
N LYS A 68 0.60 14.90 0.29
CA LYS A 68 0.82 13.89 1.33
C LYS A 68 1.02 14.57 2.67
N ASP A 69 0.36 14.04 3.70
CA ASP A 69 0.40 14.48 5.09
C ASP A 69 0.16 16.01 5.24
N GLY A 70 -0.65 16.57 4.34
CA GLY A 70 -1.01 17.99 4.27
C GLY A 70 0.09 18.97 3.82
N GLN A 71 1.34 18.52 3.66
CA GLN A 71 2.49 19.41 3.44
C GLN A 71 3.26 19.10 2.15
N LYS A 72 3.45 17.82 1.84
CA LYS A 72 4.33 17.37 0.76
C LYS A 72 3.57 17.41 -0.57
N GLU A 73 4.03 18.22 -1.50
CA GLU A 73 3.43 18.30 -2.84
C GLU A 73 3.84 17.09 -3.67
N VAL A 74 2.87 16.22 -3.93
CA VAL A 74 3.05 14.96 -4.67
C VAL A 74 2.94 15.23 -6.17
N PHE A 75 1.90 15.97 -6.57
CA PHE A 75 1.61 16.25 -7.98
C PHE A 75 0.75 17.50 -8.11
N LEU A 76 1.00 18.31 -9.14
CA LEU A 76 0.16 19.45 -9.51
C LEU A 76 -0.09 19.44 -11.03
N TYR A 77 -1.36 19.54 -11.41
CA TYR A 77 -1.81 19.76 -12.76
C TYR A 77 -2.60 21.07 -12.85
N GLU A 78 -2.19 21.96 -13.76
CA GLU A 78 -2.84 23.24 -14.03
C GLU A 78 -2.76 23.60 -15.52
N GLY A 79 -3.81 23.27 -16.29
CA GLY A 79 -4.01 23.77 -17.65
C GLY A 79 -2.84 23.56 -18.62
N GLU A 80 -2.25 22.35 -18.62
CA GLU A 80 -1.03 21.91 -19.34
C GLU A 80 0.30 21.98 -18.56
N LEU A 81 0.35 22.66 -17.42
CA LEU A 81 1.50 22.55 -16.51
C LEU A 81 1.38 21.25 -15.70
N LEU A 82 2.30 20.30 -15.93
CA LEU A 82 2.45 19.10 -15.11
C LEU A 82 3.72 19.21 -14.25
N LEU A 83 3.53 19.41 -12.95
CA LEU A 83 4.61 19.38 -11.97
C LEU A 83 4.50 18.09 -11.15
N SER A 84 5.26 17.07 -11.55
CA SER A 84 5.38 15.80 -10.84
C SER A 84 6.46 15.90 -9.76
N GLY A 85 6.12 15.64 -8.49
CA GLY A 85 7.08 15.43 -7.43
C GLY A 85 8.00 16.63 -7.14
N GLN A 86 7.42 17.71 -6.59
CA GLN A 86 8.22 18.81 -6.04
C GLN A 86 9.03 18.38 -4.82
N ASP A 87 8.47 17.46 -4.03
CA ASP A 87 9.26 16.74 -3.02
C ASP A 87 10.13 15.68 -3.72
N GLN A 88 11.42 15.66 -3.37
CA GLN A 88 12.43 14.75 -3.91
C GLN A 88 11.99 13.28 -3.85
N GLN A 89 11.16 12.90 -2.89
CA GLN A 89 10.66 11.53 -2.74
C GLN A 89 9.79 11.09 -3.92
N PHE A 90 9.12 12.00 -4.64
CA PHE A 90 8.14 11.69 -5.69
C PHE A 90 8.65 11.95 -7.11
N THR A 91 9.80 12.59 -7.25
CA THR A 91 10.37 12.95 -8.55
C THR A 91 10.51 11.73 -9.45
N GLY A 92 9.88 11.76 -10.63
CA GLY A 92 9.94 10.70 -11.63
C GLY A 92 9.15 9.42 -11.31
N ARG A 93 8.41 9.37 -10.19
CA ARG A 93 7.61 8.19 -9.80
C ARG A 93 6.10 8.40 -9.97
N VAL A 94 5.64 9.64 -10.08
CA VAL A 94 4.20 9.95 -10.09
C VAL A 94 3.72 10.33 -11.49
N SER A 95 2.62 9.71 -11.93
CA SER A 95 1.96 10.04 -13.19
C SER A 95 0.45 10.20 -13.03
N LEU A 96 -0.12 11.15 -13.76
CA LEU A 96 -1.56 11.39 -13.88
C LEU A 96 -2.11 10.73 -15.15
N TYR A 97 -3.27 10.08 -15.06
CA TYR A 97 -4.00 9.56 -16.22
C TYR A 97 -4.68 10.69 -16.99
N THR A 98 -3.91 11.48 -17.74
CA THR A 98 -4.40 12.69 -18.43
C THR A 98 -5.58 12.45 -19.37
N SER A 99 -5.67 11.27 -20.01
CA SER A 99 -6.80 10.88 -20.86
C SER A 99 -8.11 10.67 -20.11
N GLU A 100 -8.06 10.50 -18.78
CA GLU A 100 -9.21 10.22 -17.93
C GLU A 100 -9.79 11.49 -17.30
N LEU A 101 -9.12 12.64 -17.45
CA LEU A 101 -9.60 13.93 -16.93
C LEU A 101 -10.93 14.37 -17.56
N GLN A 102 -11.16 14.05 -18.83
CA GLN A 102 -12.43 14.32 -19.52
C GLN A 102 -13.62 13.53 -18.95
N HIS A 103 -13.35 12.48 -18.17
CA HIS A 103 -14.34 11.66 -17.47
C HIS A 103 -14.32 11.92 -15.95
N GLY A 104 -13.65 12.98 -15.50
CA GLY A 104 -13.60 13.36 -14.09
C GLY A 104 -12.69 12.53 -13.22
N ASN A 105 -11.78 11.74 -13.79
CA ASN A 105 -10.85 10.88 -13.06
C ASN A 105 -9.44 11.50 -13.05
N ALA A 106 -9.06 11.99 -11.87
CA ALA A 106 -7.79 12.63 -11.55
C ALA A 106 -6.86 11.71 -10.73
N SER A 107 -7.06 10.39 -10.83
CA SER A 107 -6.24 9.41 -10.12
C SER A 107 -4.77 9.49 -10.56
N ILE A 108 -3.86 9.25 -9.63
CA ILE A 108 -2.42 9.17 -9.92
C ILE A 108 -1.89 7.77 -9.70
N GLU A 109 -0.84 7.43 -10.42
CA GLU A 109 -0.01 6.25 -10.16
C GLU A 109 1.30 6.69 -9.50
N ILE A 110 1.67 6.04 -8.39
CA ILE A 110 2.98 6.14 -7.75
C ILE A 110 3.73 4.84 -8.03
N LYS A 111 4.82 4.92 -8.79
CA LYS A 111 5.63 3.76 -9.16
C LYS A 111 6.58 3.33 -8.06
N ASN A 112 6.77 2.02 -7.94
CA ASN A 112 7.77 1.40 -7.08
C ASN A 112 7.73 1.97 -5.65
N THR A 113 6.60 1.73 -4.97
CA THR A 113 6.31 2.30 -3.65
C THR A 113 7.26 1.79 -2.58
N GLU A 114 7.65 2.68 -1.67
CA GLU A 114 8.49 2.37 -0.50
C GLU A 114 7.68 2.48 0.80
N LEU A 115 8.14 1.86 1.88
CA LEU A 115 7.39 1.89 3.16
C LEU A 115 7.03 3.32 3.61
N PHE A 116 7.93 4.29 3.40
CA PHE A 116 7.71 5.69 3.79
C PHE A 116 6.73 6.45 2.88
N ASP A 117 6.35 5.87 1.74
CA ASP A 117 5.26 6.42 0.93
C ASP A 117 3.90 6.24 1.63
N SER A 118 3.81 5.36 2.64
CA SER A 118 2.62 5.28 3.49
C SER A 118 2.28 6.63 4.11
N GLY A 119 0.99 6.94 4.18
CA GLY A 119 0.51 8.19 4.78
C GLY A 119 -0.85 8.59 4.26
N ASP A 120 -1.27 9.78 4.67
CA ASP A 120 -2.56 10.33 4.29
C ASP A 120 -2.38 11.25 3.10
N TYR A 121 -3.04 10.93 2.01
CA TYR A 121 -3.04 11.66 0.76
C TYR A 121 -4.35 12.39 0.57
N THR A 122 -4.28 13.58 0.01
CA THR A 122 -5.45 14.37 -0.36
C THR A 122 -5.34 14.73 -1.83
N CYS A 123 -6.38 14.39 -2.59
CA CYS A 123 -6.61 14.92 -3.92
C CYS A 123 -7.58 16.10 -3.82
N GLU A 124 -7.23 17.24 -4.39
CA GLU A 124 -8.14 18.38 -4.54
C GLU A 124 -8.39 18.67 -6.02
N ILE A 125 -9.65 18.63 -6.43
CA ILE A 125 -10.11 18.99 -7.77
C ILE A 125 -10.96 20.26 -7.66
N GLY A 126 -10.56 21.35 -8.30
CA GLY A 126 -11.35 22.56 -8.20
C GLY A 126 -10.87 23.77 -8.98
N LYS A 127 -11.66 24.84 -8.84
CA LYS A 127 -11.28 26.22 -9.15
C LYS A 127 -11.28 26.98 -7.83
N LEU A 128 -10.52 28.08 -7.76
CA LEU A 128 -10.22 28.96 -6.59
C LEU A 128 -11.32 29.20 -5.51
N GLN A 129 -12.58 28.79 -5.70
CA GLN A 129 -13.72 28.97 -4.78
C GLN A 129 -14.52 27.68 -4.46
N THR A 130 -14.37 26.57 -5.19
CA THR A 130 -15.00 25.28 -4.86
C THR A 130 -14.05 24.12 -5.19
N ASN A 131 -13.55 23.45 -4.15
CA ASN A 131 -12.72 22.26 -4.27
C ASN A 131 -13.51 21.04 -3.80
N GLN A 132 -13.52 19.99 -4.62
CA GLN A 132 -13.81 18.64 -4.16
C GLN A 132 -12.52 18.07 -3.59
N SER A 133 -12.55 17.62 -2.34
CA SER A 133 -11.42 17.03 -1.66
C SER A 133 -11.67 15.55 -1.49
N PHE A 134 -10.71 14.70 -1.81
CA PHE A 134 -10.82 13.25 -1.68
C PHE A 134 -9.68 12.78 -0.76
N PRO A 135 -9.98 12.28 0.45
CA PRO A 135 -8.97 11.72 1.35
C PRO A 135 -8.70 10.25 1.02
N ILE A 136 -7.42 9.88 0.93
CA ILE A 136 -6.94 8.54 0.64
C ILE A 136 -5.84 8.20 1.64
N GLN A 137 -5.86 7.01 2.22
CA GLN A 137 -4.75 6.49 3.02
C GLN A 137 -4.01 5.43 2.21
N LEU A 138 -2.73 5.67 1.94
CA LEU A 138 -1.84 4.67 1.34
C LEU A 138 -1.14 3.90 2.45
N LEU A 139 -1.24 2.57 2.40
CA LEU A 139 -0.53 1.65 3.27
C LEU A 139 0.39 0.76 2.43
N VAL A 140 1.68 1.06 2.46
CA VAL A 140 2.72 0.23 1.84
C VAL A 140 3.23 -0.75 2.89
N VAL A 141 3.12 -2.05 2.60
CA VAL A 141 3.57 -3.12 3.50
C VAL A 141 4.76 -3.88 2.91
N PRO A 142 5.67 -4.43 3.75
CA PRO A 142 6.77 -5.24 3.25
C PRO A 142 6.25 -6.49 2.53
N LEU A 143 7.10 -7.07 1.67
CA LEU A 143 6.79 -8.34 1.04
C LEU A 143 6.82 -9.47 2.08
N ILE A 144 5.72 -10.20 2.24
CA ILE A 144 5.63 -11.32 3.18
C ILE A 144 5.89 -12.62 2.42
N ILE A 145 6.94 -13.35 2.81
CA ILE A 145 7.27 -14.66 2.25
C ILE A 145 7.08 -15.72 3.32
N LYS A 146 6.20 -16.68 3.02
CA LYS A 146 5.88 -17.82 3.89
C LYS A 146 6.53 -19.08 3.32
N VAL A 147 7.37 -19.77 4.08
CA VAL A 147 8.07 -20.99 3.62
C VAL A 147 8.11 -22.07 4.68
N LYS A 148 7.84 -23.32 4.28
CA LYS A 148 7.89 -24.45 5.21
C LYS A 148 9.32 -24.64 5.75
N GLU A 149 9.45 -24.97 7.03
CA GLU A 149 10.76 -25.38 7.58
C GLU A 149 11.39 -26.52 6.75
N GLY A 150 12.71 -26.45 6.57
CA GLY A 150 13.52 -27.37 5.77
C GLY A 150 13.51 -27.08 4.26
N ASN A 151 12.60 -26.25 3.76
CA ASN A 151 12.58 -25.88 2.35
C ASN A 151 13.63 -24.81 2.02
N SER A 152 13.80 -24.53 0.73
CA SER A 152 14.56 -23.35 0.29
C SER A 152 13.61 -22.20 -0.02
N VAL A 153 14.06 -20.98 0.24
CA VAL A 153 13.34 -19.75 -0.10
C VAL A 153 14.24 -18.80 -0.86
N ILE A 154 13.65 -18.01 -1.75
CA ILE A 154 14.32 -16.90 -2.43
C ILE A 154 13.76 -15.61 -1.83
N LEU A 155 14.65 -14.76 -1.33
CA LEU A 155 14.32 -13.40 -0.92
C LEU A 155 14.64 -12.48 -2.10
N PRO A 156 13.64 -11.89 -2.77
CA PRO A 156 13.86 -11.09 -3.95
C PRO A 156 14.48 -9.75 -3.60
N CYS A 157 15.45 -9.29 -4.37
CA CYS A 157 15.92 -7.92 -4.26
C CYS A 157 16.32 -7.38 -5.63
N SER A 158 15.75 -6.25 -5.99
CA SER A 158 16.06 -5.54 -7.23
C SER A 158 15.92 -4.04 -6.98
N PRO A 159 16.99 -3.25 -7.12
CA PRO A 159 16.91 -1.81 -6.96
C PRO A 159 16.01 -1.21 -8.04
N ARG A 160 15.54 0.02 -7.81
CA ARG A 160 14.60 0.73 -8.70
C ARG A 160 15.11 0.77 -10.13
N SER A 161 16.40 1.04 -10.29
CA SER A 161 17.07 0.94 -11.58
C SER A 161 17.55 -0.50 -11.81
N LYS A 162 16.90 -1.20 -12.74
CA LYS A 162 17.26 -2.57 -13.16
C LYS A 162 18.50 -2.60 -14.08
N LYS A 163 19.55 -1.88 -13.68
CA LYS A 163 20.84 -1.79 -14.38
C LYS A 163 21.80 -2.87 -13.88
N ASP A 164 22.95 -3.00 -14.53
CA ASP A 164 24.05 -3.84 -14.03
C ASP A 164 24.46 -3.37 -12.63
N ILE A 165 24.49 -4.30 -11.66
CA ILE A 165 24.86 -4.08 -10.25
C ILE A 165 26.09 -4.90 -9.85
N LYS A 166 26.90 -5.38 -10.79
CA LYS A 166 28.10 -6.17 -10.47
C LYS A 166 29.11 -5.41 -9.64
N GLU A 167 29.25 -4.11 -9.88
CA GLU A 167 30.21 -3.25 -9.17
C GLU A 167 29.57 -2.52 -7.98
N ASP A 168 28.28 -2.76 -7.73
CA ASP A 168 27.58 -2.15 -6.61
C ASP A 168 28.02 -2.78 -5.27
N HIS A 169 27.86 -2.00 -4.22
CA HIS A 169 27.86 -2.46 -2.84
C HIS A 169 26.42 -2.65 -2.37
N PHE A 170 26.10 -3.85 -1.88
CA PHE A 170 24.83 -4.12 -1.24
C PHE A 170 24.96 -5.17 -0.14
N GLU A 171 24.07 -5.06 0.84
CA GLU A 171 24.07 -5.94 2.00
C GLU A 171 22.67 -6.44 2.32
N TRP A 172 22.63 -7.67 2.83
CA TRP A 172 21.45 -8.29 3.39
C TRP A 172 21.60 -8.37 4.90
N LYS A 173 20.62 -7.83 5.63
CA LYS A 173 20.55 -7.91 7.09
C LYS A 173 19.26 -8.59 7.53
N LYS A 174 19.32 -9.25 8.68
CA LYS A 174 18.16 -9.75 9.41
C LYS A 174 17.99 -8.96 10.71
N ASP A 175 16.75 -8.56 10.98
CA ASP A 175 16.31 -7.82 12.15
C ASP A 175 17.14 -6.54 12.43
N GLY A 176 17.71 -5.96 11.36
CA GLY A 176 18.48 -4.70 11.37
C GLY A 176 19.92 -4.79 11.90
N HIS A 177 20.40 -5.97 12.33
CA HIS A 177 21.72 -6.10 12.94
C HIS A 177 22.48 -7.39 12.62
N MET A 178 21.80 -8.45 12.17
CA MET A 178 22.46 -9.69 11.78
C MET A 178 22.85 -9.64 10.31
N ASP A 179 24.15 -9.62 10.03
CA ASP A 179 24.68 -9.61 8.66
C ASP A 179 24.50 -10.98 8.00
N VAL A 180 23.56 -11.06 7.04
CA VAL A 180 23.24 -12.29 6.30
C VAL A 180 24.23 -12.49 5.14
N LEU A 181 24.45 -11.44 4.36
CA LEU A 181 25.34 -11.45 3.20
C LEU A 181 25.80 -10.02 2.90
N LEU A 182 27.10 -9.84 2.67
CA LEU A 182 27.68 -8.62 2.12
C LEU A 182 28.25 -8.92 0.74
N TYR A 183 27.92 -8.07 -0.23
CA TYR A 183 28.52 -8.06 -1.55
C TYR A 183 29.25 -6.72 -1.79
N GLU A 184 30.54 -6.81 -2.08
CA GLU A 184 31.40 -5.66 -2.35
C GLU A 184 32.15 -5.91 -3.67
N GLY A 185 31.47 -5.67 -4.80
CA GLY A 185 32.00 -5.76 -6.17
C GLY A 185 32.39 -7.18 -6.63
N THR A 186 33.37 -7.82 -5.98
CA THR A 186 33.78 -9.20 -6.29
C THR A 186 33.86 -10.11 -5.07
N GLU A 187 33.85 -9.52 -3.87
CA GLU A 187 33.95 -10.25 -2.61
C GLU A 187 32.55 -10.54 -2.06
N LEU A 188 32.37 -11.78 -1.59
CA LEU A 188 31.18 -12.22 -0.88
C LEU A 188 31.55 -12.57 0.55
N GLY A 189 31.05 -11.81 1.50
CA GLY A 189 31.16 -12.10 2.92
C GLY A 189 29.84 -12.63 3.47
N ILE A 190 29.82 -13.88 3.96
CA ILE A 190 28.74 -14.35 4.85
C ILE A 190 29.27 -14.18 6.27
N ARG A 191 28.61 -13.36 7.07
CA ARG A 191 29.18 -12.87 8.33
C ARG A 191 28.63 -13.56 9.57
N ASP A 192 27.38 -14.02 9.55
CA ASP A 192 26.77 -14.72 10.68
C ASP A 192 26.81 -16.25 10.52
N ASP A 193 27.31 -16.96 11.55
CA ASP A 193 27.45 -18.41 11.59
C ASP A 193 26.14 -19.15 11.32
N GLN A 194 24.99 -18.56 11.68
CA GLN A 194 23.68 -19.20 11.46
C GLN A 194 23.34 -19.37 9.96
N PHE A 195 23.93 -18.53 9.10
CA PHE A 195 23.70 -18.53 7.66
C PHE A 195 24.81 -19.24 6.86
N HIS A 196 25.89 -19.64 7.55
CA HIS A 196 27.05 -20.26 6.92
C HIS A 196 26.66 -21.50 6.10
N GLY A 197 27.04 -21.52 4.82
CA GLY A 197 26.75 -22.62 3.88
C GLY A 197 25.29 -22.76 3.43
N ARG A 198 24.37 -21.90 3.90
CA ARG A 198 22.94 -21.96 3.53
C ARG A 198 22.52 -20.87 2.55
N VAL A 199 23.20 -19.73 2.57
CA VAL A 199 22.87 -18.56 1.75
C VAL A 199 23.68 -18.56 0.45
N SER A 200 23.03 -18.22 -0.66
CA SER A 200 23.66 -18.09 -1.97
C SER A 200 23.09 -16.89 -2.74
N LEU A 201 23.96 -16.18 -3.47
CA LEU A 201 23.61 -15.07 -4.35
C LEU A 201 23.53 -15.54 -5.81
N PHE A 202 22.56 -15.05 -6.57
CA PHE A 202 22.45 -15.29 -8.01
C PHE A 202 23.43 -14.40 -8.80
N LYS A 203 24.74 -14.67 -8.70
CA LYS A 203 25.81 -13.83 -9.28
C LYS A 203 25.63 -13.55 -10.78
N ASP A 204 25.11 -14.51 -11.53
CA ASP A 204 24.87 -14.40 -12.98
C ASP A 204 23.73 -13.42 -13.33
N GLN A 205 22.88 -13.08 -12.36
CA GLN A 205 21.76 -12.16 -12.51
C GLN A 205 22.08 -10.72 -12.07
N LEU A 206 23.26 -10.45 -11.51
CA LEU A 206 23.68 -9.10 -11.12
C LEU A 206 23.72 -8.14 -12.33
N LYS A 207 24.08 -8.64 -13.52
CA LYS A 207 24.02 -7.84 -14.77
C LYS A 207 22.61 -7.33 -15.12
N ASN A 208 21.58 -7.95 -14.55
CA ASN A 208 20.16 -7.63 -14.77
C ASN A 208 19.55 -6.85 -13.59
N GLY A 209 20.35 -6.40 -12.62
CA GLY A 209 19.85 -5.69 -11.45
C GLY A 209 19.19 -6.59 -10.41
N ASN A 210 19.62 -7.85 -10.29
CA ASN A 210 19.02 -8.80 -9.36
C ASN A 210 20.02 -9.22 -8.27
N ALA A 211 19.82 -8.70 -7.06
CA ALA A 211 20.59 -8.98 -5.85
C ALA A 211 19.88 -9.99 -4.92
N SER A 212 18.93 -10.76 -5.46
CA SER A 212 18.18 -11.75 -4.66
C SER A 212 19.11 -12.79 -4.05
N ILE A 213 18.76 -13.27 -2.87
CA ILE A 213 19.46 -14.38 -2.22
C ILE A 213 18.54 -15.59 -2.09
N LYS A 214 19.15 -16.77 -2.07
CA LYS A 214 18.49 -18.02 -1.74
C LYS A 214 19.00 -18.54 -0.41
N ILE A 215 18.09 -18.83 0.51
CA ILE A 215 18.37 -19.49 1.79
C ILE A 215 17.91 -20.95 1.65
N ASN A 216 18.83 -21.89 1.78
CA ASN A 216 18.54 -23.33 1.75
C ASN A 216 18.30 -23.86 3.17
N ASN A 217 17.43 -24.88 3.29
CA ASN A 217 17.13 -25.56 4.55
C ASN A 217 16.74 -24.55 5.65
N THR A 218 15.64 -23.85 5.44
CA THR A 218 15.12 -22.83 6.36
C THR A 218 14.78 -23.43 7.71
N LYS A 219 14.95 -22.64 8.77
CA LYS A 219 14.65 -22.98 10.17
C LYS A 219 13.61 -22.00 10.71
N GLU A 220 12.82 -22.37 11.72
CA GLU A 220 11.88 -21.40 12.34
C GLU A 220 12.58 -20.10 12.80
N ALA A 221 13.80 -20.22 13.33
CA ALA A 221 14.65 -19.10 13.75
C ALA A 221 15.08 -18.16 12.60
N ASP A 222 14.99 -18.62 11.34
CA ASP A 222 15.24 -17.75 10.18
C ASP A 222 14.08 -16.76 9.97
N SER A 223 12.93 -16.93 10.62
CA SER A 223 11.84 -15.95 10.57
C SER A 223 12.32 -14.59 11.09
N GLY A 224 11.88 -13.51 10.45
CA GLY A 224 12.25 -12.15 10.83
C GLY A 224 12.15 -11.17 9.67
N ASN A 225 12.55 -9.93 9.96
CA ASN A 225 12.60 -8.86 8.99
C ASN A 225 13.95 -8.89 8.28
N TYR A 226 13.93 -9.03 6.97
CA TYR A 226 15.12 -8.96 6.14
C TYR A 226 15.13 -7.64 5.39
N THR A 227 16.28 -6.99 5.36
CA THR A 227 16.52 -5.82 4.52
C THR A 227 17.56 -6.14 3.46
N CYS A 228 17.32 -5.65 2.25
CA CYS A 228 18.31 -5.59 1.18
C CYS A 228 18.63 -4.11 0.95
N GLU A 229 19.87 -3.71 1.25
CA GLU A 229 20.29 -2.31 1.30
C GLU A 229 21.30 -2.05 0.18
N PHE A 230 21.05 -0.99 -0.59
CA PHE A 230 22.01 -0.39 -1.53
C PHE A 230 22.38 1.02 -1.02
N PRO A 231 23.38 1.15 -0.14
CA PRO A 231 23.68 2.42 0.51
C PRO A 231 24.03 3.54 -0.48
N ASP A 232 24.80 3.22 -1.53
CA ASP A 232 25.20 4.20 -2.56
C ASP A 232 24.02 4.72 -3.40
N ARG A 233 22.90 3.98 -3.40
CA ARG A 233 21.66 4.35 -4.09
C ARG A 233 20.62 4.95 -3.14
N ASN A 234 20.86 4.90 -1.83
CA ASN A 234 19.89 5.23 -0.79
C ASN A 234 18.57 4.45 -0.97
N GLU A 235 18.68 3.17 -1.30
CA GLU A 235 17.54 2.26 -1.51
C GLU A 235 17.59 1.11 -0.50
N THR A 236 16.45 0.81 0.12
CA THR A 236 16.28 -0.32 1.05
C THR A 236 14.97 -1.02 0.74
N LEU A 237 15.02 -2.34 0.54
CA LEU A 237 13.84 -3.18 0.38
C LEU A 237 13.64 -4.04 1.63
N HIS A 238 12.38 -4.24 2.02
CA HIS A 238 11.97 -4.90 3.26
C HIS A 238 11.15 -6.14 2.95
N ILE A 239 11.54 -7.24 3.58
CA ILE A 239 10.88 -8.54 3.46
C ILE A 239 10.61 -9.09 4.86
N LEU A 240 9.40 -9.56 5.10
CA LEU A 240 9.10 -10.36 6.27
C LEU A 240 9.11 -11.84 5.87
N LEU A 241 10.13 -12.58 6.34
CA LEU A 241 10.18 -14.02 6.19
C LEU A 241 9.49 -14.69 7.37
N VAL A 242 8.55 -15.59 7.08
CA VAL A 242 7.88 -16.43 8.05
C VAL A 242 8.18 -17.88 7.71
N VAL A 243 8.86 -18.59 8.62
CA VAL A 243 9.17 -20.01 8.52
C VAL A 243 8.36 -20.77 9.56
N GLY A 244 7.71 -21.85 9.16
CA GLY A 244 6.93 -22.69 10.06
C GLY A 244 6.51 -24.01 9.44
N GLU A 245 5.98 -24.93 10.24
CA GLU A 245 5.64 -26.28 9.76
C GLU A 245 4.36 -26.34 8.90
N TYR A 246 3.45 -25.36 9.07
CA TYR A 246 2.13 -25.32 8.45
C TYR A 246 1.75 -23.89 8.01
N PHE A 247 1.63 -23.67 6.69
CA PHE A 247 0.89 -22.53 6.16
C PHE A 247 -0.45 -23.06 5.69
N ASP A 248 -1.46 -22.93 6.54
CA ASP A 248 -2.79 -23.41 6.21
C ASP A 248 -3.35 -22.59 5.05
N LYS A 249 -3.93 -23.26 4.04
CA LYS A 249 -4.49 -22.63 2.83
C LYS A 249 -5.81 -21.87 3.08
N THR A 250 -6.17 -21.61 4.33
CA THR A 250 -7.55 -21.23 4.71
C THR A 250 -7.65 -20.05 5.68
N ALA A 251 -6.61 -19.24 5.83
CA ALA A 251 -6.68 -18.03 6.66
C ALA A 251 -6.25 -16.76 5.89
N ASP A 252 -6.98 -16.45 4.82
CA ASP A 252 -7.08 -15.10 4.23
C ASP A 252 -8.54 -14.90 3.76
N CYS A 253 -9.46 -14.86 4.72
CA CYS A 253 -10.84 -14.39 4.58
C CYS A 253 -11.40 -14.12 5.98
N LEU A 254 -11.18 -12.90 6.49
CA LEU A 254 -12.03 -12.22 7.48
C LEU A 254 -11.85 -10.71 7.28
#